data_AF-A0A926C2D9-F1
#
_entry.id   AF-A0A926C2D9-F1
#
_cell.length_a   1.000
_cell.length_b   1.000
_cell.length_c   1.000
_cell.angle_alpha   90.00
_cell.angle_beta   90.00
_cell.angle_gamma   90.00
#
_symmetry.space_group_name_H-M   'P 1'
#
loop_
_entity.id
_entity.type
_entity.pdbx_description
1 polymer ?
#
loop_
_entity_poly.entity_id
_entity_poly.type
_entity_poly.pdbx_seq_one_letter_code
_entity_poly.pdbx_strand_id
1 'polypeptide(L)' 'MAHKILITTVVERIWDIEGYPNYFFGADDRLYRFDSLGRVRQNKRIVIGYTMGYVLKSKFFSLARLRPMLHRHIPTDH' A
#
# COMPACT_ATOMS: atom_id res chain seq x y z
N MET A 1 17.91 0.01 29.63
CA MET A 1 17.30 -1.17 28.94
C MET A 1 16.20 -0.65 28.02
N ALA A 2 16.22 -0.97 26.73
CA ALA A 2 15.24 -0.48 25.77
C ALA A 2 14.00 -1.38 25.77
N HIS A 3 12.83 -0.84 26.14
CA HIS A 3 11.57 -1.54 25.97
C HIS A 3 11.12 -1.44 24.51
N LYS A 4 10.96 -2.60 23.87
CA LYS A 4 10.42 -2.69 22.51
C LYS A 4 8.90 -2.50 22.57
N ILE A 5 8.45 -1.28 22.28
CA ILE A 5 7.02 -0.97 22.14
C ILE A 5 6.54 -1.58 20.81
N LEU A 6 5.57 -2.49 20.87
CA LEU A 6 4.88 -3.01 19.70
C LEU A 6 3.60 -2.18 19.50
N ILE A 7 3.58 -1.35 18.45
CA ILE A 7 2.38 -0.62 18.04
C ILE A 7 1.63 -1.49 17.04
N THR A 8 0.50 -2.04 17.45
CA THR A 8 -0.40 -2.79 16.57
C THR A 8 -1.33 -1.81 15.87
N THR A 9 -0.99 -1.40 14.65
CA THR A 9 -1.88 -0.60 13.81
C THR A 9 -2.78 -1.52 12.99
N VAL A 10 -4.09 -1.41 13.18
CA VAL A 10 -5.08 -2.01 12.27
C VAL A 10 -5.08 -1.22 10.98
N VAL A 11 -4.81 -1.89 9.86
CA VAL A 11 -4.86 -1.29 8.51
C VAL A 11 -6.03 -1.91 7.78
N GLU A 12 -7.02 -1.09 7.46
CA GLU A 12 -8.17 -1.50 6.65
C GLU A 12 -7.79 -1.42 5.16
N ARG A 13 -8.01 -2.50 4.42
CA ARG A 13 -7.75 -2.59 2.97
C ARG A 13 -8.96 -2.02 2.22
N ILE A 14 -8.82 -0.83 1.63
CA ILE A 14 -9.93 -0.13 0.97
C ILE A 14 -9.88 -0.20 -0.55
N TRP A 15 -8.68 -0.02 -1.13
CA TRP A 15 -8.51 -0.02 -2.58
C TRP A 15 -7.42 -0.99 -3.00
N ASP A 16 -7.77 -1.86 -3.93
CA ASP A 16 -6.85 -2.77 -4.59
C ASP A 16 -6.28 -2.14 -5.86
N ILE A 17 -5.10 -2.61 -6.26
CA ILE A 17 -4.42 -2.14 -7.46
C ILE A 17 -4.42 -3.24 -8.51
N GLU A 18 -5.05 -2.96 -9.64
CA GLU A 18 -5.10 -3.89 -10.78
C GLU A 18 -3.69 -4.30 -11.23
N GLY A 19 -3.46 -5.60 -11.43
CA GLY A 19 -2.15 -6.14 -11.78
C GLY A 19 -1.13 -6.22 -10.62
N TYR A 20 -1.50 -5.76 -9.42
CA TYR A 20 -0.64 -5.74 -8.23
C TYR A 20 -1.38 -6.27 -6.98
N PRO A 21 -1.71 -7.57 -6.91
CA PRO A 21 -2.59 -8.14 -5.87
C PRO A 21 -2.05 -8.04 -4.44
N ASN A 22 -0.74 -7.90 -4.28
CA ASN A 22 -0.11 -7.75 -2.97
C ASN A 22 -0.06 -6.30 -2.49
N TYR A 23 -0.59 -5.34 -3.25
CA TYR A 23 -0.54 -3.91 -2.96
C TYR A 23 -1.95 -3.36 -2.86
N PHE A 24 -2.16 -2.49 -1.88
CA PHE A 24 -3.46 -1.88 -1.64
C PHE A 24 -3.32 -0.54 -0.93
N PHE A 25 -4.29 0.36 -1.11
CA PHE A 25 -4.41 1.56 -0.31
C PHE A 25 -5.30 1.34 0.90
N GLY A 26 -4.85 1.85 2.04
CA GLY A 26 -5.63 1.88 3.27
C GLY A 26 -6.58 3.06 3.33
N ALA A 27 -7.38 3.11 4.39
CA ALA A 27 -8.28 4.23 4.68
C ALA A 27 -7.55 5.57 4.95
N ASP A 28 -6.24 5.53 5.20
CA ASP A 28 -5.37 6.69 5.43
C ASP A 28 -4.69 7.20 4.14
N ASP A 29 -5.16 6.76 2.97
CA ASP A 29 -4.60 7.07 1.65
C ASP A 29 -3.12 6.70 1.47
N ARG A 30 -2.62 5.76 2.29
CA ARG A 30 -1.26 5.23 2.16
C ARG A 30 -1.26 3.88 1.47
N LEU A 31 -0.17 3.63 0.74
CA LEU A 31 0.06 2.37 0.08
C LEU A 31 0.65 1.36 1.08
N TYR A 32 0.07 0.18 1.12
CA TYR A 32 0.55 -0.96 1.87
C TYR A 32 0.80 -2.13 0.93
N ARG A 33 1.58 -3.09 1.41
CA ARG A 33 1.77 -4.37 0.76
C ARG A 33 1.86 -5.52 1.74
N PHE A 34 1.54 -6.72 1.28
CA PHE A 34 1.90 -7.96 1.96
C PHE A 34 3.34 -8.36 1.60
N ASP A 35 4.15 -8.68 2.62
CA ASP A 35 5.43 -9.35 2.39
C ASP A 35 5.25 -10.86 2.17
N SER A 36 6.34 -11.58 1.90
CA SER A 36 6.31 -13.03 1.65
C SER A 36 5.82 -13.85 2.85
N LEU A 37 5.77 -13.27 4.04
CA LEU A 37 5.25 -13.88 5.26
C LEU A 37 3.82 -13.41 5.59
N GLY A 38 3.16 -12.72 4.65
CA GLY A 38 1.81 -12.19 4.83
C GLY A 38 1.73 -10.98 5.76
N ARG A 39 2.85 -10.36 6.14
CA ARG A 39 2.84 -9.20 7.03
C ARG A 39 2.59 -7.92 6.23
N VAL A 40 1.78 -7.03 6.79
CA VAL A 40 1.51 -5.71 6.21
C VAL A 40 2.73 -4.80 6.39
N ARG A 41 3.17 -4.20 5.29
CA ARG A 41 4.26 -3.21 5.25
C ARG A 41 3.76 -1.95 4.56
N GLN A 42 4.01 -0.81 5.17
CA GLN A 42 3.75 0.47 4.53
C GLN A 42 4.79 0.72 3.44
N ASN A 43 4.34 1.07 2.24
CA ASN A 43 5.18 1.55 1.17
C ASN A 43 5.39 3.06 1.30
N LYS A 44 6.65 3.51 1.19
CA LYS A 44 7.00 4.93 1.26
C LYS A 44 6.53 5.65 -0.01
N ARG A 45 5.83 6.77 0.16
CA ARG A 45 5.56 7.74 -0.92
C ARG A 45 6.85 8.48 -1.23
N ILE A 46 7.22 8.58 -2.50
CA ILE A 46 8.43 9.25 -2.94
C ILE A 46 8.11 10.32 -3.98
N VAL A 47 9.05 11.25 -4.15
CA VAL A 47 9.02 12.31 -5.16
C VAL A 47 10.17 12.04 -6.13
N ILE A 48 9.88 12.00 -7.42
CA ILE A 48 10.90 11.99 -8.49
C ILE A 48 10.67 13.24 -9.34
N GLY A 49 11.65 14.15 -9.33
CA GLY A 49 11.50 15.50 -9.87
C GLY A 49 10.41 16.26 -9.10
N TYR A 50 9.29 16.54 -9.76
CA TYR A 50 8.09 17.17 -9.19
C TYR A 50 6.91 16.20 -9.03
N THR A 51 7.09 14.92 -9.37
CA THR A 51 5.99 13.95 -9.40
C THR A 51 5.99 13.07 -8.15
N MET A 52 4.88 13.08 -7.41
CA MET A 52 4.63 12.17 -6.29
C MET A 52 4.14 10.81 -6.77
N GLY A 53 4.60 9.75 -6.10
CA GLY A 53 4.18 8.40 -6.42
C GLY A 53 4.75 7.34 -5.49
N TYR A 54 4.65 6.10 -5.95
CA TYR A 54 5.12 4.91 -5.24
C TYR A 54 5.91 4.01 -6.16
N VAL A 55 6.82 3.25 -5.57
CA VAL A 55 7.48 2.13 -6.25
C VAL A 55 6.69 0.86 -5.98
N LEU A 56 6.20 0.23 -7.04
CA LEU A 56 5.56 -1.08 -7.00
C LEU A 56 6.53 -2.08 -7.64
N LYS A 57 6.93 -3.09 -6.87
CA LYS A 57 8.05 -4.00 -7.20
C LYS A 57 9.34 -3.21 -7.51
N SER A 58 9.62 -2.93 -8.78
CA SER A 58 10.83 -2.24 -9.27
C SER A 58 10.53 -1.00 -10.10
N LYS A 59 9.26 -0.60 -10.26
CA LYS A 59 8.85 0.48 -11.16
C LYS A 59 8.13 1.59 -10.39
N PHE A 60 8.47 2.83 -10.72
CA PHE A 60 7.79 4.01 -10.21
C PHE A 60 6.45 4.24 -10.94
N PHE A 61 5.41 4.51 -10.16
CA PHE A 61 4.11 4.93 -10.63
C PHE A 61 3.71 6.22 -9.93
N SER A 62 3.37 7.24 -10.72
CA SER A 62 2.80 8.47 -10.18
C SER A 62 1.41 8.21 -9.60
N LEU A 63 0.96 9.07 -8.68
CA LEU A 63 -0.41 8.99 -8.15
C LEU A 63 -1.47 9.06 -9.25
N ALA A 64 -1.25 9.93 -10.26
CA ALA A 64 -2.13 10.06 -11.42
C ALA A 64 -2.24 8.76 -12.23
N ARG A 65 -1.16 7.99 -12.32
CA ARG A 65 -1.14 6.71 -13.02
C ARG A 65 -1.72 5.56 -12.19
N LEU A 66 -1.58 5.61 -10.86
CA LEU A 66 -2.18 4.60 -9.97
C LEU A 66 -3.69 4.73 -9.87
N ARG A 67 -4.23 5.95 -9.83
CA ARG A 67 -5.66 6.22 -9.64
C ARG A 67 -6.60 5.44 -10.58
N PRO A 68 -6.39 5.35 -11.90
CA PRO A 68 -7.26 4.57 -12.79
C PRO A 68 -7.17 3.05 -12.57
N MET A 69 -6.12 2.56 -11.89
CA MET A 69 -5.93 1.14 -11.59
C MET A 69 -6.57 0.73 -10.26
N LEU A 70 -7.14 1.69 -9.52
CA LEU A 70 -7.75 1.44 -8.22
C LEU A 70 -9.15 0.88 -8.38
N HIS A 71 -9.40 -0.23 -7.70
CA HIS A 71 -10.74 -0.79 -7.56
C HIS A 71 -11.06 -0.99 -6.08
N ARG A 72 -12.33 -0.81 -5.71
CA ARG A 72 -12.78 -0.96 -4.33
C ARG A 72 -12.50 -2.40 -3.90
N HIS A 73 -11.84 -2.59 -2.77
CA HIS A 73 -11.69 -3.91 -2.19
C HIS A 73 -13.09 -4.40 -1.79
N ILE A 74 -13.44 -5.60 -2.24
CA ILE A 74 -14.65 -6.31 -1.83
C ILE A 74 -14.17 -7.38 -0.84
N PRO A 75 -14.50 -7.27 0.45
CA PRO A 75 -14.21 -8.33 1.40
C PRO A 75 -14.96 -9.58 0.96
N THR A 76 -14.23 -10.65 0.64
CA THR A 76 -14.85 -11.95 0.47
C THR A 76 -15.08 -12.51 1.87
N ASP A 77 -16.31 -12.45 2.37
CA ASP A 77 -16.71 -13.19 3.57
C ASP A 77 -16.50 -14.69 3.29
N HIS A 78 -15.49 -15.27 3.94
CA HIS A 78 -15.25 -16.71 4.00
C HIS A 78 -15.05 -17.12 5.46
#